data_AF-A0A2G2DN23-F1
#
_entry.id   AF-A0A2G2DN23-F1
#
_cell.length_a   1.000
_cell.length_b   1.000
_cell.length_c   1.000
_cell.angle_alpha   90.00
_cell.angle_beta   90.00
_cell.angle_gamma   90.00
#
_symmetry.space_group_name_H-M   'P 1'
#
loop_
_entity.id
_entity.type
_entity.pdbx_description
1 polymer ?
#
loop_
_entity_poly.entity_id
_entity_poly.type
_entity_poly.pdbx_seq_one_letter_code
_entity_poly.pdbx_strand_id
1 'polypeptide(L)' 'MDTVKNCEQITLDYEKSKFQTLSVKDRLQQRVHLSICTKCRRYMKDSKKLDMWLKRRFEISEEVRFSAQEKEAMKNKLK' A
#
# COMPACT_ATOMS: atom_id res chain seq x y z
N MET A 1 9.03 -18.65 -22.10
CA MET A 1 9.93 -17.81 -21.27
C MET A 1 9.08 -16.75 -20.62
N ASP A 2 8.92 -16.78 -19.30
CA ASP A 2 8.21 -15.72 -18.58
C ASP A 2 9.03 -14.42 -18.69
N THR A 3 8.51 -13.44 -19.43
CA THR A 3 9.13 -12.13 -19.60
C THR A 3 9.28 -11.46 -18.24
N VAL A 4 10.49 -10.95 -17.93
CA VAL A 4 10.72 -10.19 -16.70
C VAL A 4 9.76 -9.01 -16.66
N LYS A 5 8.99 -8.89 -15.57
CA LYS A 5 8.04 -7.79 -15.39
C LYS A 5 8.72 -6.44 -15.56
N ASN A 6 8.05 -5.53 -16.25
CA ASN A 6 8.55 -4.18 -16.46
C ASN A 6 8.44 -3.34 -15.17
N CYS A 7 9.04 -2.13 -15.17
CA CYS A 7 9.07 -1.28 -13.98
C CYS A 7 7.66 -0.95 -13.47
N GLU A 8 6.72 -0.68 -14.37
CA GLU A 8 5.33 -0.32 -14.04
C GLU A 8 4.60 -1.46 -13.31
N GLN A 9 4.70 -2.68 -13.84
CA GLN A 9 4.13 -3.88 -13.21
C GLN A 9 4.73 -4.13 -11.83
N ILE A 10 6.04 -3.94 -11.67
CA ILE A 10 6.72 -4.12 -10.39
C ILE A 10 6.29 -3.07 -9.36
N THR A 11 6.14 -1.81 -9.77
CA THR A 11 5.64 -0.76 -8.88
C THR A 11 4.18 -0.99 -8.51
N LEU A 12 3.36 -1.46 -9.45
CA LEU A 12 1.96 -1.79 -9.19
C LEU A 12 1.83 -2.97 -8.21
N ASP A 13 2.61 -4.03 -8.40
CA ASP A 13 2.63 -5.18 -7.49
C ASP A 13 3.09 -4.76 -6.09
N TYR A 14 4.07 -3.87 -6.00
CA TYR A 14 4.49 -3.30 -4.72
C TYR A 14 3.36 -2.56 -4.02
N GLU A 15 2.65 -1.67 -4.70
CA GLU A 15 1.55 -0.93 -4.07
C GLU A 15 0.39 -1.86 -3.71
N LYS A 16 0.08 -2.85 -4.55
CA LYS A 16 -0.90 -3.91 -4.23
C LYS A 16 -0.50 -4.71 -2.99
N SER A 17 0.79 -5.00 -2.81
CA SER A 17 1.30 -5.78 -1.67
C SER A 17 1.01 -5.15 -0.31
N LYS A 18 0.72 -3.84 -0.27
CA LYS A 18 0.35 -3.12 0.95
C LYS A 18 -1.09 -3.40 1.41
N PHE A 19 -1.96 -3.87 0.51
CA PHE A 19 -3.38 -4.11 0.78
C PHE A 19 -3.78 -5.57 0.66
N GLN A 20 -3.04 -6.35 -0.13
CA GLN A 20 -3.33 -7.76 -0.37
C GLN A 20 -2.06 -8.59 -0.49
N THR A 21 -2.19 -9.89 -0.20
CA THR A 21 -1.09 -10.85 -0.32
C THR A 21 -0.73 -11.09 -1.77
N LEU A 22 0.51 -10.76 -2.16
CA LEU A 22 1.05 -11.16 -3.47
C LEU A 22 1.30 -12.67 -3.55
N SER A 23 1.11 -13.23 -4.75
CA SER A 23 1.47 -14.60 -5.07
C SER A 23 2.99 -14.83 -4.90
N VAL A 24 3.39 -16.08 -4.66
CA VAL A 24 4.81 -16.43 -4.50
C VAL A 24 5.62 -16.09 -5.76
N LYS A 25 5.03 -16.31 -6.95
CA LYS A 25 5.63 -15.97 -8.24
C LYS A 25 5.89 -14.46 -8.34
N ASP A 26 4.91 -13.64 -7.99
CA ASP A 26 5.04 -12.18 -8.07
C ASP A 26 6.08 -11.63 -7.11
N ARG A 27 6.14 -12.18 -5.88
CA ARG A 27 7.19 -11.81 -4.91
C ARG A 27 8.58 -12.14 -5.43
N LEU A 28 8.75 -13.31 -6.08
CA LEU A 28 10.04 -13.69 -6.65
C LEU A 28 10.43 -12.76 -7.80
N GLN A 29 9.52 -12.49 -8.73
CA GLN A 29 9.75 -11.55 -9.84
C GLN A 29 10.10 -10.15 -9.34
N GLN A 30 9.42 -9.67 -8.30
CA GLN A 30 9.73 -8.40 -7.65
C GLN A 30 11.14 -8.38 -7.08
N ARG A 31 11.57 -9.42 -6.36
CA ARG A 31 12.95 -9.50 -5.83
C ARG A 31 14.00 -9.49 -6.93
N VAL A 32 13.77 -10.26 -8.01
CA VAL A 32 14.70 -10.32 -9.15
C VAL A 32 14.77 -8.96 -9.85
N HIS A 33 13.64 -8.31 -10.11
CA HIS A 33 13.67 -6.99 -10.75
C HIS A 33 14.38 -5.96 -9.87
N LEU A 34 14.19 -6.02 -8.54
CA LEU A 34 14.82 -5.10 -7.60
C LEU A 34 16.33 -5.29 -7.45
N SER A 35 16.88 -6.48 -7.74
CA SER A 35 18.32 -6.68 -7.73
C SER A 35 18.99 -5.98 -8.91
N ILE A 36 18.28 -5.82 -10.03
CA ILE A 36 18.79 -5.23 -11.29
C ILE A 36 18.44 -3.75 -11.41
N CYS A 37 17.19 -3.36 -11.13
CA CYS A 37 16.68 -2.02 -11.34
C CYS A 37 16.80 -1.13 -10.10
N THR A 38 17.78 -0.22 -10.12
CA THR A 38 18.01 0.75 -9.05
C THR A 38 16.88 1.78 -8.92
N LYS A 39 16.20 2.14 -10.02
CA LYS A 39 15.08 3.07 -10.03
C LYS A 39 13.89 2.53 -9.23
N CYS A 40 13.47 1.29 -9.49
CA CYS A 40 12.40 0.63 -8.72
C CYS A 40 12.80 0.46 -7.25
N ARG A 41 14.07 0.16 -6.96
CA ARG A 41 14.57 0.07 -5.58
C ARG A 41 14.47 1.40 -4.83
N ARG A 42 14.80 2.51 -5.50
CA ARG A 42 14.65 3.87 -4.94
C ARG A 42 13.17 4.21 -4.74
N TYR A 43 12.32 3.96 -5.74
CA TYR A 43 10.87 4.16 -5.64
C TYR A 43 10.29 3.48 -4.40
N MET A 44 10.61 2.21 -4.15
CA MET A 44 10.09 1.49 -2.98
C MET A 44 10.56 2.08 -1.66
N LYS A 45 11.84 2.50 -1.56
CA LYS A 45 12.36 3.19 -0.38
C LYS A 45 11.64 4.51 -0.14
N ASP A 46 11.42 5.29 -1.20
CA ASP A 46 10.79 6.61 -1.09
C ASP A 46 9.30 6.49 -0.75
N SER A 47 8.58 5.57 -1.41
CA SER A 47 7.19 5.23 -1.10
C SER A 47 7.03 4.78 0.36
N LYS A 48 7.94 3.94 0.88
CA LYS A 48 7.93 3.53 2.30
C LYS A 48 8.18 4.71 3.26
N LYS A 49 9.08 5.62 2.91
CA LYS A 49 9.34 6.83 3.72
C LYS A 49 8.14 7.76 3.72
N LEU A 50 7.52 7.98 2.57
CA LEU A 50 6.30 8.79 2.45
C LEU A 50 5.18 8.21 3.30
N ASP A 51 4.92 6.91 3.21
CA ASP A 51 3.90 6.24 4.04
C ASP A 51 4.17 6.42 5.54
N MET A 52 5.43 6.25 5.97
CA MET A 52 5.83 6.49 7.36
C MET A 52 5.63 7.96 7.78
N TRP A 53 6.00 8.92 6.92
CA TRP A 53 5.82 10.34 7.20
C TRP A 53 4.36 10.73 7.28
N LEU A 54 3.52 10.22 6.38
CA LEU A 54 2.08 10.46 6.40
C LEU A 54 1.46 9.90 7.68
N LYS A 55 1.77 8.65 8.04
CA LYS A 55 1.28 8.02 9.28
C LYS A 55 1.68 8.80 10.53
N ARG A 56 2.90 9.32 10.57
CA ARG A 56 3.39 10.14 11.69
C ARG A 56 2.77 11.55 11.70
N ARG A 57 2.66 12.19 10.53
CA ARG A 57 2.19 13.58 10.42
C ARG A 57 0.72 13.72 10.73
N PHE A 58 -0.06 12.73 10.28
CA PHE A 58 -1.49 12.73 10.44
C PHE A 58 -1.95 11.95 11.66
N GLU A 59 -1.01 11.48 12.52
CA GLU A 59 -1.27 10.55 13.62
C GLU A 59 -2.55 9.78 13.33
N ILE A 60 -2.53 8.85 12.37
CA ILE A 60 -3.72 8.03 12.09
C ILE A 60 -3.91 7.16 13.34
N SER A 61 -4.48 7.81 14.33
CA SER A 61 -4.73 7.58 15.74
C SER A 61 -6.16 8.05 15.90
N GLU A 62 -7.04 7.55 15.04
CA GLU A 62 -8.46 7.70 15.24
C GLU A 62 -9.03 6.31 15.04
N GLU A 63 -9.09 5.55 16.14
CA GLU A 63 -10.41 5.05 16.49
C GLU A 63 -11.35 6.25 16.37
N VAL A 64 -12.02 6.41 15.22
CA VAL A 64 -13.08 7.40 15.07
C VAL A 64 -14.15 7.00 16.08
N ARG A 65 -14.05 7.53 17.29
CA ARG A 65 -15.00 7.26 18.36
C ARG A 65 -16.20 8.15 18.09
N PHE A 66 -17.07 7.66 17.21
CA PHE A 66 -18.37 8.28 17.01
C PHE A 66 -19.09 8.37 18.36
N SER A 67 -19.54 9.57 18.68
CA SER A 67 -20.45 9.81 19.78
C SER A 67 -21.75 9.01 19.58
N ALA A 68 -22.50 8.79 20.65
CA ALA A 68 -23.79 8.10 20.56
C ALA A 68 -24.74 8.80 19.56
N GLN A 69 -24.73 10.13 19.53
CA GLN A 69 -25.53 10.95 18.63
C GLN A 69 -25.14 10.78 17.16
N GLU A 70 -23.83 10.73 16.85
CA GLU A 70 -23.36 10.50 15.47
C GLU A 70 -23.72 9.11 14.97
N LYS A 71 -23.65 8.09 15.84
CA LYS A 71 -24.07 6.73 15.50
C LYS A 71 -25.56 6.65 15.18
N GLU A 72 -26.38 7.35 15.95
CA GLU A 72 -27.83 7.38 15.78
C GLU A 72 -28.24 8.15 14.52
N ALA A 73 -27.59 9.29 14.24
CA ALA A 73 -27.76 10.03 13.00
C ALA A 73 -27.38 9.21 11.76
N MET A 74 -26.30 8.40 11.83
CA MET A 74 -25.92 7.50 10.74
C MET A 74 -26.93 6.36 10.53
N LYS A 75 -27.46 5.76 11.61
CA LYS A 75 -28.51 4.74 11.51
C LYS A 75 -29.78 5.26 10.84
N ASN A 76 -30.17 6.50 11.14
CA ASN A 76 -31.37 7.11 10.55
C ASN A 76 -31.23 7.44 9.07
N LYS A 77 -29.99 7.63 8.56
CA LYS A 77 -29.73 7.87 7.13
C LYS A 77 -29.65 6.59 6.29
N LEU A 78 -29.61 5.42 6.94
CA LEU A 78 -29.55 4.10 6.29
C LEU A 78 -30.92 3.41 6.21
N LYS A 79 -31.96 4.03 6.77
CA LYS A 79 -33.36 3.65 6.58
C LYS A 79 -33.94 4.40 5.39
#